data_AF-A0A942DDJ6-F1
#
_entry.id   AF-A0A942DDJ6-F1
#
_cell.length_a   1.000
_cell.length_b   1.000
_cell.length_c   1.000
_cell.angle_alpha   90.00
_cell.angle_beta   90.00
_cell.angle_gamma   90.00
#
_symmetry.space_group_name_H-M   'P 1'
#
loop_
_entity.id
_entity.type
_entity.pdbx_description
1 polymer ?
#
loop_
_entity_poly.entity_id
_entity_poly.type
_entity_poly.pdbx_seq_one_letter_code
_entity_poly.pdbx_strand_id
1 'polypeptide(L)'
;MKFRNVLIALLLMTGSATAANAEDLYRRAVLNYQARHYSAALSDFEKLAAAYPNNAMVRYYRGLSYQGTNQISLAKKDFEWVATNCPDGKVKQLGAQGLQNLGSYRSTTSSSAAAAPFFAQAGSMGSTGSSAGVATNTIASASRPGGKLQKILEFTSETCPTCITFAPVFAQTKSKYPGLDMQSLDVADSGNASLVQQFQVKNYPTIVFLSTNGSVLFKRAGAPDNVAQFSQLIDQYR
;
A
#
# COMPACT_ATOMS: atom_id res chain seq x y z
N MET A 1 17.53 10.53 69.77
CA MET A 1 18.51 10.78 68.68
C MET A 1 18.44 9.59 67.75
N LYS A 2 18.13 9.62 66.45
CA LYS A 2 17.98 10.66 65.42
C LYS A 2 16.96 10.12 64.39
N PHE A 3 15.86 10.82 64.14
CA PHE A 3 15.11 10.69 62.89
C PHE A 3 15.89 11.43 61.81
N ARG A 4 16.36 10.74 60.77
CA ARG A 4 16.96 11.37 59.58
C ARG A 4 16.50 10.65 58.31
N ASN A 5 15.59 11.34 57.62
CA ASN A 5 15.49 11.55 56.17
C ASN A 5 15.06 10.32 55.33
N VAL A 6 13.80 10.23 54.86
CA VAL A 6 13.16 11.04 53.80
C VAL A 6 13.91 10.95 52.47
N LEU A 7 13.42 10.09 51.57
CA LEU A 7 13.09 10.39 50.15
C LEU A 7 12.61 9.09 49.46
N ILE A 8 11.33 8.79 49.67
CA ILE A 8 10.53 7.98 48.75
C ILE A 8 9.94 8.96 47.72
N ALA A 9 9.81 8.48 46.48
CA ALA A 9 9.15 9.10 45.34
C ALA A 9 9.99 10.11 44.53
N LEU A 10 10.74 9.60 43.55
CA LEU A 10 11.07 10.34 42.34
C LEU A 10 10.43 9.64 41.12
N LEU A 11 9.25 10.14 40.77
CA LEU A 11 8.62 10.18 39.44
C LEU A 11 9.02 9.09 38.41
N LEU A 12 8.24 8.01 38.34
CA LEU A 12 8.03 7.22 37.11
C LEU A 12 6.84 7.82 36.32
N MET A 13 7.00 9.01 35.76
CA MET A 13 5.95 9.70 34.98
C MET A 13 6.56 10.47 33.80
N THR A 14 7.27 9.81 32.89
CA THR A 14 7.63 10.43 31.58
C THR A 14 7.52 9.49 30.38
N GLY A 15 6.95 8.30 30.53
CA GLY A 15 6.79 7.36 29.41
C GLY A 15 5.61 7.66 28.47
N SER A 16 4.60 8.40 28.95
CA SER A 16 3.33 8.54 28.21
C SER A 16 3.36 9.66 27.17
N ALA A 17 4.16 10.72 27.38
CA ALA A 17 4.19 11.88 26.50
C ALA A 17 4.95 11.62 25.19
N THR A 18 5.96 10.73 25.21
CA THR A 18 6.72 10.38 24.00
C THR A 18 5.98 9.37 23.14
N ALA A 19 5.31 8.38 23.74
CA ALA A 19 4.54 7.38 23.01
C ALA A 19 3.28 7.98 22.34
N ALA A 20 2.53 8.84 23.03
CA ALA A 20 1.38 9.52 22.44
C ALA A 20 1.79 10.46 21.29
N ASN A 21 2.88 11.22 21.48
CA ASN A 21 3.43 12.07 20.42
C ASN A 21 3.95 11.25 19.23
N ALA A 22 4.58 10.10 19.47
CA ALA A 22 5.03 9.20 18.41
C ALA A 22 3.88 8.61 17.61
N GLU A 23 2.78 8.23 18.28
CA GLU A 23 1.58 7.73 17.61
C GLU A 23 0.91 8.82 16.77
N ASP A 24 0.79 10.04 17.29
CA ASP A 24 0.25 11.18 16.55
C ASP A 24 1.13 11.55 15.34
N LEU A 25 2.46 11.53 15.51
CA LEU A 25 3.42 11.72 14.42
C LEU A 25 3.30 10.62 13.37
N TYR A 26 3.15 9.36 13.78
CA TYR A 26 3.00 8.23 12.87
C TYR A 26 1.70 8.33 12.08
N ARG A 27 0.57 8.61 12.76
CA ARG A 27 -0.72 8.84 12.12
C ARG A 27 -0.63 9.97 11.08
N ARG A 28 -0.01 11.10 11.45
CA ARG A 28 0.18 12.24 10.54
C ARG A 28 1.05 11.88 9.33
N ALA A 29 2.15 11.17 9.55
CA ALA A 29 3.07 10.74 8.50
C ALA A 29 2.36 9.82 7.48
N VAL A 30 1.59 8.85 7.98
CA VAL A 30 0.79 7.93 7.14
C VAL A 30 -0.27 8.70 6.35
N LEU A 31 -0.99 9.64 6.98
CA LEU A 31 -1.97 10.48 6.29
C LEU A 31 -1.33 11.32 5.17
N ASN A 32 -0.17 11.93 5.44
CA ASN A 32 0.59 12.66 4.42
C ASN A 32 1.06 11.73 3.28
N TYR A 33 1.52 10.53 3.61
CA TYR A 33 1.92 9.54 2.60
C TYR A 33 0.75 9.14 1.70
N GLN A 34 -0.41 8.83 2.29
CA GLN A 34 -1.64 8.49 1.58
C GLN A 34 -2.15 9.64 0.70
N ALA A 35 -1.98 10.88 1.16
CA ALA A 35 -2.26 12.09 0.39
C ALA A 35 -1.22 12.37 -0.72
N ARG A 36 -0.22 11.49 -0.91
CA ARG A 36 0.92 11.65 -1.83
C ARG A 36 1.82 12.86 -1.51
N HIS A 37 1.67 13.44 -0.33
CA HIS A 37 2.57 14.46 0.21
C HIS A 37 3.84 13.80 0.75
N TYR A 38 4.58 13.12 -0.13
CA TYR A 38 5.70 12.27 0.26
C TYR A 38 6.82 13.01 0.97
N SER A 39 7.06 14.28 0.64
CA SER A 39 8.05 15.12 1.33
C SER A 39 7.63 15.43 2.78
N ALA A 40 6.36 15.74 3.02
CA ALA A 40 5.83 15.97 4.36
C ALA A 40 5.81 14.68 5.20
N ALA A 41 5.39 13.57 4.58
CA ALA A 41 5.43 12.25 5.20
C ALA A 41 6.86 11.86 5.59
N LEU A 42 7.81 12.09 4.69
CA LEU A 42 9.21 11.77 4.90
C LEU A 42 9.78 12.53 6.11
N SER A 43 9.48 13.83 6.25
CA SER A 43 9.94 14.63 7.40
C SER A 43 9.50 14.02 8.74
N ASP A 44 8.29 13.49 8.81
CA ASP A 44 7.77 12.87 10.03
C ASP A 44 8.31 11.46 10.24
N PHE A 45 8.43 10.66 9.18
CA PHE A 45 9.06 9.34 9.26
C PHE A 45 10.54 9.41 9.61
N GLU A 46 11.26 10.47 9.25
CA GLU A 46 12.65 10.69 9.68
C GLU A 46 12.74 10.97 11.19
N LYS A 47 11.85 11.80 11.73
CA LYS A 47 11.76 12.03 13.19
C LYS A 47 11.42 10.73 13.92
N LEU A 48 10.46 9.97 13.41
CA LEU A 48 10.07 8.67 13.97
C LEU A 48 11.21 7.66 13.89
N ALA A 49 11.96 7.62 12.78
CA ALA A 49 13.08 6.71 12.62
C ALA A 49 14.28 7.08 13.52
N ALA A 50 14.44 8.36 13.86
CA ALA A 50 15.42 8.81 14.84
C ALA A 50 15.06 8.37 16.26
N ALA A 51 13.78 8.47 16.63
CA ALA A 51 13.29 8.05 17.94
C ALA A 51 13.15 6.52 18.08
N TYR A 52 12.82 5.82 16.99
CA TYR A 52 12.53 4.38 16.95
C TYR A 52 13.31 3.69 15.82
N PRO A 53 14.66 3.61 15.92
CA PRO A 53 15.51 3.14 14.83
C PRO A 53 15.29 1.67 14.44
N ASN A 54 14.65 0.87 15.29
CA ASN A 54 14.36 -0.56 15.05
C ASN A 54 12.90 -0.83 14.69
N ASN A 55 12.06 0.20 14.56
CA ASN A 55 10.67 0.01 14.16
C ASN A 55 10.58 -0.24 12.64
N ALA A 56 10.24 -1.49 12.29
CA ALA A 56 10.19 -1.93 10.90
C ALA A 56 9.09 -1.24 10.08
N MET A 57 7.94 -0.93 10.68
CA MET A 57 6.86 -0.23 9.98
C MET A 57 7.23 1.23 9.69
N VAL A 58 7.90 1.91 10.63
CA VAL A 58 8.44 3.27 10.41
C VAL A 58 9.44 3.27 9.26
N ARG A 59 10.39 2.32 9.25
CA ARG A 59 11.36 2.18 8.14
C ARG A 59 10.68 1.84 6.82
N TYR A 60 9.68 0.97 6.83
CA TYR A 60 8.93 0.61 5.64
C TYR A 60 8.24 1.83 5.00
N TYR A 61 7.48 2.61 5.77
CA TYR A 61 6.83 3.81 5.27
C TYR A 61 7.81 4.94 4.92
N ARG A 62 8.96 5.02 5.60
CA ARG A 62 10.05 5.91 5.17
C ARG A 62 10.59 5.50 3.80
N GLY A 63 10.80 4.20 3.57
CA GLY A 63 11.19 3.66 2.27
C GLY A 63 10.18 3.98 1.16
N LEU A 64 8.88 3.83 1.44
CA LEU A 64 7.81 4.23 0.51
C LEU A 64 7.80 5.74 0.24
N SER A 65 8.09 6.57 1.25
CA SER A 65 8.17 8.02 1.10
C SER A 65 9.42 8.46 0.32
N TYR A 66 10.56 7.78 0.51
CA TYR A 66 11.74 7.95 -0.33
C TYR A 66 11.46 7.56 -1.78
N GLN A 67 10.75 6.46 -2.03
CA GLN A 67 10.32 6.09 -3.38
C GLN A 67 9.45 7.18 -4.01
N GLY A 68 8.45 7.69 -3.27
CA GLY A 68 7.57 8.76 -3.74
C GLY A 68 8.27 10.10 -4.00
N THR A 69 9.42 10.34 -3.37
CA THR A 69 10.29 11.52 -3.61
C THR A 69 11.45 11.22 -4.57
N ASN A 70 11.43 10.08 -5.28
CA ASN A 70 12.46 9.64 -6.22
C ASN A 70 13.86 9.39 -5.60
N GLN A 71 13.94 9.19 -4.29
CA GLN A 71 15.17 8.84 -3.58
C GLN A 71 15.36 7.32 -3.54
N ILE A 72 15.45 6.71 -4.71
CA ILE A 72 15.36 5.25 -4.91
C ILE A 72 16.44 4.47 -4.15
N SER A 73 17.66 5.01 -4.06
CA SER A 73 18.75 4.36 -3.31
C SER A 73 18.45 4.26 -1.81
N LEU A 74 17.83 5.29 -1.22
CA LEU A 74 17.43 5.30 0.18
C LEU A 74 16.23 4.38 0.41
N ALA A 75 15.25 4.39 -0.50
CA ALA A 75 14.10 3.48 -0.47
C ALA A 75 14.56 2.02 -0.48
N LYS A 76 15.49 1.67 -1.38
CA LYS A 76 16.06 0.31 -1.47
C LYS A 76 16.70 -0.12 -0.15
N LYS A 77 17.53 0.75 0.44
CA LYS A 77 18.20 0.48 1.71
C LYS A 77 17.20 0.21 2.84
N ASP A 78 16.12 0.98 2.92
CA ASP A 78 15.09 0.79 3.93
C ASP A 78 14.31 -0.52 3.73
N PHE A 79 13.94 -0.84 2.49
CA PHE A 79 13.25 -2.09 2.19
C PHE A 79 14.13 -3.34 2.40
N GLU A 80 15.41 -3.30 2.06
CA GLU A 80 16.38 -4.36 2.35
C GLU A 80 16.48 -4.61 3.85
N TRP A 81 16.55 -3.54 4.64
CA TRP A 81 16.60 -3.65 6.09
C TRP A 81 15.34 -4.34 6.63
N VAL A 82 14.15 -3.90 6.19
CA VAL A 82 12.86 -4.47 6.62
C VAL A 82 12.74 -5.94 6.21
N ALA A 83 13.14 -6.28 4.98
CA ALA A 83 13.12 -7.65 4.46
C ALA A 83 14.12 -8.60 5.14
N THR A 84 15.09 -8.08 5.90
CA THR A 84 16.15 -8.89 6.53
C THR A 84 16.02 -8.95 8.05
N ASN A 85 15.75 -7.81 8.70
CA ASN A 85 15.91 -7.63 10.14
C ASN A 85 14.58 -7.68 10.92
N CYS A 86 13.44 -7.73 10.23
CA CYS A 86 12.14 -7.75 10.90
C CYS A 86 11.76 -9.18 11.36
N PRO A 87 11.38 -9.39 12.64
CA PRO A 87 10.95 -10.69 13.14
C PRO A 87 9.54 -11.07 12.65
N ASP A 88 8.70 -10.09 12.33
CA ASP A 88 7.36 -10.31 11.78
C ASP A 88 7.45 -10.67 10.29
N GLY A 89 6.99 -11.87 9.93
CA GLY A 89 7.02 -12.38 8.56
C GLY A 89 6.17 -11.58 7.56
N LYS A 90 5.05 -10.99 7.99
CA LYS A 90 4.21 -10.14 7.14
C LYS A 90 4.94 -8.83 6.83
N VAL A 91 5.53 -8.20 7.84
CA VAL A 91 6.30 -6.95 7.65
C VAL A 91 7.56 -7.20 6.83
N LYS A 92 8.22 -8.35 7.02
CA LYS A 92 9.33 -8.80 6.18
C LYS A 92 8.93 -8.93 4.71
N GLN A 93 7.74 -9.49 4.45
CA GLN A 93 7.18 -9.59 3.10
C GLN A 93 6.87 -8.22 2.49
N LEU A 94 6.40 -7.24 3.27
CA LEU A 94 6.21 -5.87 2.79
C LEU A 94 7.52 -5.24 2.28
N GLY A 95 8.62 -5.42 3.03
CA GLY A 95 9.95 -5.00 2.58
C GLY A 95 10.37 -5.68 1.27
N ALA A 96 10.16 -7.00 1.15
CA ALA A 96 10.47 -7.75 -0.07
C ALA A 96 9.65 -7.26 -1.28
N GLN A 97 8.37 -6.97 -1.09
CA GLN A 97 7.51 -6.38 -2.13
C GLN A 97 8.00 -4.98 -2.54
N GLY A 98 8.40 -4.16 -1.58
CA GLY A 98 9.01 -2.85 -1.84
C GLY A 98 10.22 -2.97 -2.77
N LEU A 99 11.10 -3.94 -2.52
CA LEU A 99 12.27 -4.20 -3.39
C LEU A 99 11.89 -4.63 -4.80
N GLN A 100 10.88 -5.50 -4.94
CA GLN A 100 10.39 -5.92 -6.26
C GLN A 100 9.84 -4.73 -7.06
N ASN A 101 9.07 -3.85 -6.40
CA ASN A 101 8.52 -2.64 -7.01
C ASN A 101 9.62 -1.65 -7.44
N LEU A 102 10.73 -1.56 -6.69
CA LEU A 102 11.90 -0.77 -7.09
C LEU A 102 12.71 -1.43 -8.22
N GLY A 103 12.71 -2.77 -8.31
CA GLY A 103 13.31 -3.51 -9.41
C GLY A 103 12.68 -3.13 -10.75
N SER A 104 11.36 -2.97 -10.78
CA SER A 104 10.63 -2.46 -11.95
C SER A 104 11.02 -1.03 -12.34
N TYR A 105 11.48 -0.21 -11.38
CA TYR A 105 11.99 1.15 -11.63
C TYR A 105 13.41 1.16 -12.25
N ARG A 106 14.23 0.16 -11.89
CA ARG A 106 15.56 -0.06 -12.49
C ARG A 106 15.46 -0.51 -13.94
N SER A 107 14.50 -1.35 -14.29
CA SER A 107 14.30 -1.78 -15.68
C SER A 107 13.99 -0.63 -16.64
N THR A 108 13.47 0.50 -16.15
CA THR A 108 13.22 1.71 -16.95
C THR A 108 14.38 2.72 -16.97
N THR A 109 15.41 2.55 -16.12
CA THR A 109 16.56 3.46 -16.01
C THR A 109 17.92 2.80 -16.31
N SER A 110 17.97 1.47 -16.38
CA SER A 110 19.18 0.71 -16.75
C SER A 110 19.53 0.72 -18.25
N SER A 111 18.80 1.48 -19.08
CA SER A 111 19.21 1.74 -20.47
C SER A 111 20.09 3.00 -20.63
N SER A 112 20.41 3.73 -19.56
CA SER A 112 21.28 4.91 -19.67
C SER A 112 22.03 5.23 -18.38
N ALA A 113 23.11 4.51 -18.09
CA ALA A 113 24.29 5.06 -17.40
C ALA A 113 25.38 3.99 -17.22
N ALA A 114 26.34 3.98 -18.14
CA ALA A 114 27.74 3.70 -17.83
C ALA A 114 28.62 4.49 -18.82
N ALA A 115 29.04 5.69 -18.43
CA ALA A 115 30.29 6.30 -18.89
C ALA A 115 31.40 5.79 -17.94
N ALA A 116 32.66 5.56 -18.30
CA ALA A 116 33.52 6.03 -19.39
C ALA A 116 34.81 5.12 -19.41
N PRO A 117 35.97 5.47 -20.04
CA PRO A 117 36.30 6.27 -21.24
C PRO A 117 37.26 5.52 -22.24
N PHE A 118 37.72 6.19 -23.31
CA PHE A 118 38.86 5.82 -24.23
C PHE A 118 38.64 4.59 -25.16
N PHE A 119 38.82 4.60 -26.49
CA PHE A 119 39.70 5.33 -27.43
C PHE A 119 38.97 5.69 -28.74
N ALA A 120 39.50 6.72 -29.41
CA ALA A 120 39.16 7.15 -30.76
C ALA A 120 39.49 6.10 -31.85
N GLN A 121 38.63 5.97 -32.86
CA GLN A 121 39.03 6.12 -34.26
C GLN A 121 37.80 6.31 -35.18
N ALA A 122 37.96 7.22 -36.14
CA ALA A 122 36.96 7.69 -37.09
C ALA A 122 36.49 6.64 -38.12
N GLY A 123 35.25 6.82 -38.60
CA GLY A 123 34.67 6.04 -39.72
C GLY A 123 33.29 6.53 -40.18
N SER A 124 33.31 7.52 -41.08
CA SER A 124 32.40 7.80 -42.23
C SER A 124 31.03 7.10 -42.41
N MET A 125 30.01 7.95 -42.60
CA MET A 125 28.85 7.92 -43.55
C MET A 125 27.78 6.81 -43.54
N GLY A 126 26.52 7.28 -43.70
CA GLY A 126 25.37 6.54 -44.25
C GLY A 126 24.03 6.90 -43.59
N SER A 127 23.37 8.00 -43.98
CA SER A 127 22.06 8.04 -44.68
C SER A 127 21.05 6.95 -44.27
N THR A 128 19.89 7.22 -43.68
CA THR A 128 18.64 7.66 -44.33
C THR A 128 17.55 7.52 -43.24
N GLY A 129 16.71 8.52 -42.98
CA GLY A 129 15.37 8.58 -43.56
C GLY A 129 14.46 7.41 -43.13
N SER A 130 13.66 7.59 -42.06
CA SER A 130 12.36 6.92 -41.87
C SER A 130 11.63 7.43 -40.62
N SER A 131 10.72 8.37 -40.83
CA SER A 131 9.69 8.74 -39.86
C SER A 131 8.65 7.62 -39.82
N ALA A 132 8.85 6.66 -38.92
CA ALA A 132 7.86 5.62 -38.65
C ALA A 132 6.75 6.21 -37.77
N GLY A 133 5.52 6.08 -38.27
CA GLY A 133 4.32 6.70 -37.73
C GLY A 133 4.04 6.37 -36.27
N VAL A 134 3.38 7.33 -35.62
CA VAL A 134 2.72 7.16 -34.33
C VAL A 134 1.66 6.07 -34.50
N ALA A 135 2.01 4.85 -34.09
CA ALA A 135 1.03 3.79 -33.87
C ALA A 135 0.18 4.20 -32.67
N THR A 136 -0.98 4.77 -32.94
CA THR A 136 -2.08 4.84 -31.98
C THR A 136 -2.48 3.41 -31.65
N ASN A 137 -1.90 2.88 -30.57
CA ASN A 137 -2.28 1.61 -30.01
C ASN A 137 -3.67 1.75 -29.38
N THR A 138 -4.68 1.72 -30.25
CA THR A 138 -6.08 1.56 -29.85
C THR A 138 -6.17 0.12 -29.36
N ILE A 139 -5.95 -0.08 -28.07
CA ILE A 139 -6.22 -1.35 -27.42
C ILE A 139 -7.73 -1.54 -27.51
N ALA A 140 -8.16 -2.25 -28.54
CA ALA A 140 -9.47 -2.85 -28.59
C ALA A 140 -9.65 -3.61 -27.27
N SER A 141 -10.69 -3.24 -26.51
CA SER A 141 -11.07 -3.90 -25.26
C SER A 141 -11.26 -5.38 -25.53
N ALA A 142 -10.24 -6.18 -25.25
CA ALA A 142 -10.37 -7.61 -25.18
C ALA A 142 -11.43 -7.89 -24.10
N SER A 143 -12.56 -8.48 -24.52
CA SER A 143 -13.61 -8.87 -23.59
C SER A 143 -13.00 -9.75 -22.50
N ARG A 144 -13.05 -9.25 -21.27
CA ARG A 144 -12.39 -9.87 -20.13
C ARG A 144 -12.99 -11.25 -19.88
N PRO A 145 -12.18 -12.32 -19.72
CA PRO A 145 -12.69 -13.62 -19.31
C PRO A 145 -13.46 -13.46 -18.00
N GLY A 146 -14.76 -13.80 -18.01
CA GLY A 146 -15.66 -13.68 -16.85
C GLY A 146 -16.79 -12.66 -16.98
N GLY A 147 -16.75 -11.76 -17.97
CA GLY A 147 -17.81 -10.76 -18.20
C GLY A 147 -17.68 -9.49 -17.36
N LYS A 148 -18.67 -8.59 -17.48
CA LYS A 148 -18.66 -7.26 -16.84
C LYS A 148 -19.00 -7.34 -15.35
N LEU A 149 -18.30 -6.56 -14.53
CA LEU A 149 -18.58 -6.40 -13.09
C LEU A 149 -20.00 -5.90 -12.86
N GLN A 150 -20.79 -6.68 -12.10
CA GLN A 150 -22.18 -6.38 -11.77
C GLN A 150 -22.42 -6.29 -10.25
N LYS A 151 -21.65 -7.04 -9.45
CA LYS A 151 -21.86 -7.15 -8.01
C LYS A 151 -20.54 -7.19 -7.24
N ILE A 152 -20.53 -6.53 -6.09
CA ILE A 152 -19.43 -6.56 -5.12
C ILE A 152 -19.98 -7.01 -3.77
N LEU A 153 -19.35 -8.04 -3.20
CA LEU A 153 -19.60 -8.49 -1.83
C LEU A 153 -18.40 -8.11 -0.96
N GLU A 154 -18.65 -7.49 0.18
CA GLU A 154 -17.71 -7.36 1.28
C GLU A 154 -18.14 -8.31 2.40
N PHE A 155 -17.27 -9.24 2.77
CA PHE A 155 -17.44 -10.04 3.98
C PHE A 155 -16.74 -9.36 5.14
N THR A 156 -17.52 -8.99 6.14
CA THR A 156 -17.12 -8.07 7.21
C THR A 156 -17.49 -8.63 8.58
N SER A 157 -17.07 -7.96 9.64
CA SER A 157 -17.47 -8.26 11.00
C SER A 157 -17.49 -6.98 11.83
N GLU A 158 -18.54 -6.79 12.62
CA GLU A 158 -18.72 -5.60 13.46
C GLU A 158 -17.63 -5.45 14.52
N THR A 159 -17.00 -6.54 14.95
CA THR A 159 -15.94 -6.54 15.98
C THR A 159 -14.54 -6.48 15.40
N CYS A 160 -14.38 -6.33 14.09
CA CYS A 160 -13.08 -6.27 13.43
C CYS A 160 -12.64 -4.81 13.19
N PRO A 161 -11.54 -4.33 13.80
CA PRO A 161 -11.12 -2.92 13.67
C PRO A 161 -10.87 -2.47 12.23
N THR A 162 -10.30 -3.35 11.40
CA THR A 162 -10.07 -3.07 9.97
C THR A 162 -11.38 -2.99 9.19
N CYS A 163 -12.38 -3.80 9.55
CA CYS A 163 -13.72 -3.74 8.96
C CYS A 163 -14.42 -2.42 9.30
N ILE A 164 -14.40 -2.03 10.58
CA ILE A 164 -14.99 -0.76 11.05
C ILE A 164 -14.38 0.43 10.30
N THR A 165 -13.05 0.42 10.10
CA THR A 165 -12.35 1.49 9.38
C THR A 165 -12.72 1.54 7.91
N PHE A 166 -12.99 0.39 7.29
CA PHE A 166 -13.32 0.30 5.88
C PHE A 166 -14.80 0.56 5.56
N ALA A 167 -15.71 0.28 6.50
CA ALA A 167 -17.15 0.51 6.33
C ALA A 167 -17.53 1.88 5.72
N PRO A 168 -17.00 3.04 6.17
CA PRO A 168 -17.32 4.33 5.55
C PRO A 168 -16.77 4.45 4.13
N VAL A 169 -15.63 3.84 3.82
CA VAL A 169 -15.08 3.81 2.46
C VAL A 169 -16.00 3.01 1.54
N PHE A 170 -16.46 1.84 1.99
CA PHE A 170 -17.38 1.00 1.22
C PHE A 170 -18.70 1.73 0.94
N ALA A 171 -19.29 2.38 1.94
CA ALA A 171 -20.52 3.16 1.80
C ALA A 171 -20.37 4.34 0.83
N GLN A 172 -19.29 5.12 0.95
CA GLN A 172 -19.01 6.25 0.05
C GLN A 172 -18.77 5.79 -1.40
N THR A 173 -18.04 4.69 -1.58
CA THR A 173 -17.82 4.11 -2.91
C THR A 173 -19.14 3.61 -3.50
N LYS A 174 -20.01 2.96 -2.73
CA LYS A 174 -21.33 2.51 -3.19
C LYS A 174 -22.16 3.64 -3.77
N SER A 175 -22.19 4.80 -3.12
CA SER A 175 -22.91 5.99 -3.63
C SER A 175 -22.40 6.48 -4.99
N LYS A 176 -21.12 6.23 -5.31
CA LYS A 176 -20.50 6.62 -6.59
C LYS A 176 -20.84 5.67 -7.74
N TYR A 177 -21.30 4.45 -7.44
CA TYR A 177 -21.60 3.41 -8.42
C TYR A 177 -23.06 2.92 -8.29
N PRO A 178 -24.07 3.75 -8.57
CA PRO A 178 -25.48 3.38 -8.39
C PRO A 178 -25.93 2.20 -9.26
N GLY A 179 -25.24 1.92 -10.36
CA GLY A 179 -25.49 0.75 -11.21
C GLY A 179 -24.74 -0.52 -10.81
N LEU A 180 -24.15 -0.56 -9.61
CA LEU A 180 -23.40 -1.70 -9.10
C LEU A 180 -24.04 -2.22 -7.81
N ASP A 181 -24.33 -3.51 -7.76
CA ASP A 181 -24.89 -4.12 -6.54
C ASP A 181 -23.76 -4.35 -5.53
N MET A 182 -23.61 -3.42 -4.60
CA MET A 182 -22.59 -3.49 -3.54
C MET A 182 -23.23 -3.85 -2.19
N GLN A 183 -22.80 -4.98 -1.62
CA GLN A 183 -23.37 -5.55 -0.40
C GLN A 183 -22.27 -5.77 0.65
N SER A 184 -22.55 -5.36 1.88
CA SER A 184 -21.73 -5.69 3.05
C SER A 184 -22.44 -6.82 3.80
N LEU A 185 -21.73 -7.92 4.02
CA LEU A 185 -22.23 -9.17 4.56
C LEU A 185 -21.49 -9.45 5.86
N ASP A 186 -22.18 -9.28 6.99
CA ASP A 186 -21.64 -9.68 8.27
C ASP A 186 -21.54 -11.21 8.33
N VAL A 187 -20.36 -11.70 8.65
CA VAL A 187 -20.09 -13.13 8.79
C VAL A 187 -20.67 -13.73 10.06
N ALA A 188 -21.06 -12.90 11.04
CA ALA A 188 -21.80 -13.34 12.22
C ALA A 188 -23.26 -13.69 11.91
N ASP A 189 -23.83 -13.16 10.82
CA ASP A 189 -25.18 -13.50 10.37
C ASP A 189 -25.20 -14.88 9.71
N SER A 190 -25.97 -15.81 10.30
CA SER A 190 -26.18 -17.16 9.79
C SER A 190 -26.72 -17.22 8.35
N GLY A 191 -27.46 -16.19 7.90
CA GLY A 191 -27.94 -16.07 6.52
C GLY A 191 -26.81 -15.97 5.50
N ASN A 192 -25.61 -15.54 5.92
CA ASN A 192 -24.44 -15.38 5.06
C ASN A 192 -23.51 -16.60 5.08
N ALA A 193 -23.78 -17.62 5.91
CA ALA A 193 -22.88 -18.75 6.14
C ALA A 193 -22.56 -19.53 4.84
N SER A 194 -23.55 -19.75 3.96
CA SER A 194 -23.34 -20.42 2.68
C SER A 194 -22.41 -19.63 1.75
N LEU A 195 -22.52 -18.31 1.73
CA LEU A 195 -21.64 -17.43 0.94
C LEU A 195 -20.23 -17.40 1.53
N VAL A 196 -20.10 -17.33 2.86
CA VAL A 196 -18.81 -17.40 3.56
C VAL A 196 -18.07 -18.71 3.21
N GLN A 197 -18.78 -19.84 3.17
CA GLN A 197 -18.22 -21.13 2.79
C GLN A 197 -17.90 -21.18 1.29
N GLN A 198 -18.84 -20.79 0.42
CA GLN A 198 -18.68 -20.77 -1.03
C GLN A 198 -17.44 -19.97 -1.45
N PHE A 199 -17.30 -18.78 -0.89
CA PHE A 199 -16.16 -17.92 -1.17
C PHE A 199 -14.97 -18.20 -0.26
N GLN A 200 -14.99 -19.22 0.59
CA GLN A 200 -13.87 -19.61 1.47
C GLN A 200 -13.26 -18.41 2.19
N VAL A 201 -14.10 -17.63 2.87
CA VAL A 201 -13.68 -16.41 3.58
C VAL A 201 -13.04 -16.81 4.90
N LYS A 202 -11.78 -16.43 5.09
CA LYS A 202 -10.98 -16.76 6.28
C LYS A 202 -10.40 -15.55 7.01
N ASN A 203 -10.42 -14.38 6.37
CA ASN A 203 -9.86 -13.13 6.87
C ASN A 203 -10.84 -11.99 6.58
N TYR A 204 -10.87 -10.97 7.43
CA TYR A 204 -11.80 -9.85 7.31
C TYR A 204 -11.05 -8.52 7.23
N PRO A 205 -11.54 -7.53 6.45
CA PRO A 205 -12.61 -7.69 5.47
C PRO A 205 -12.14 -8.54 4.27
N THR A 206 -13.05 -9.18 3.54
CA THR A 206 -12.74 -9.83 2.24
C THR A 206 -13.67 -9.27 1.18
N ILE A 207 -13.11 -8.87 0.04
CA ILE A 207 -13.87 -8.30 -1.09
C ILE A 207 -13.94 -9.32 -2.22
N VAL A 208 -15.13 -9.51 -2.79
CA VAL A 208 -15.39 -10.38 -3.93
C VAL A 208 -16.14 -9.60 -5.00
N PHE A 209 -15.65 -9.67 -6.24
CA PHE A 209 -16.27 -9.08 -7.42
C PHE A 209 -16.89 -10.19 -8.25
N LEU A 210 -18.14 -10.00 -8.63
CA LEU A 210 -18.93 -10.94 -9.40
C LEU A 210 -19.41 -10.29 -10.70
N SER A 211 -19.35 -11.04 -11.78
CA SER A 211 -19.90 -10.61 -13.06
C SER A 211 -21.41 -10.80 -13.12
N THR A 212 -22.01 -10.37 -14.23
CA THR A 212 -23.44 -10.57 -14.54
C THR A 212 -23.88 -12.04 -14.52
N ASN A 213 -22.99 -12.99 -14.83
CA ASN A 213 -23.31 -14.42 -14.81
C ASN A 213 -22.94 -15.12 -13.48
N GLY A 214 -22.54 -14.36 -12.47
CA GLY A 214 -22.15 -14.90 -11.15
C GLY A 214 -20.73 -15.46 -11.08
N SER A 215 -19.93 -15.32 -12.14
CA SER A 215 -18.52 -15.72 -12.11
C SER A 215 -17.71 -14.80 -11.20
N VAL A 216 -16.76 -15.37 -10.46
CA VAL A 216 -15.82 -14.59 -9.65
C VAL A 216 -14.80 -13.92 -10.56
N LEU A 217 -14.83 -12.60 -10.60
CA LEU A 217 -13.88 -11.78 -11.35
C LEU A 217 -12.64 -11.45 -10.50
N PHE A 218 -12.83 -11.25 -9.20
CA PHE A 218 -11.78 -10.90 -8.26
C PHE A 218 -12.18 -11.31 -6.85
N LYS A 219 -11.21 -11.77 -6.06
CA LYS A 219 -11.36 -12.01 -4.62
C LYS A 219 -10.06 -11.64 -3.94
N ARG A 220 -10.14 -10.88 -2.85
CA ARG A 220 -8.97 -10.55 -2.03
C ARG A 220 -9.36 -10.33 -0.57
N ALA A 221 -8.51 -10.80 0.34
CA ALA A 221 -8.56 -10.43 1.76
C ALA A 221 -7.91 -9.05 1.97
N GLY A 222 -8.52 -8.23 2.80
CA GLY A 222 -8.14 -6.84 3.04
C GLY A 222 -8.94 -5.84 2.21
N ALA A 223 -8.98 -4.62 2.72
CA ALA A 223 -9.71 -3.50 2.16
C ALA A 223 -8.78 -2.50 1.46
N PRO A 224 -9.23 -1.82 0.39
CA PRO A 224 -8.61 -0.59 -0.08
C PRO A 224 -8.61 0.50 1.00
N ASP A 225 -7.60 1.34 1.02
CA ASP A 225 -7.41 2.35 2.07
C ASP A 225 -8.43 3.49 1.99
N ASN A 226 -8.95 3.78 0.80
CA ASN A 226 -9.84 4.91 0.55
C ASN A 226 -10.70 4.73 -0.72
N VAL A 227 -11.65 5.65 -0.90
CA VAL A 227 -12.61 5.65 -2.01
C VAL A 227 -11.92 5.70 -3.37
N ALA A 228 -10.79 6.43 -3.49
CA ALA A 228 -10.07 6.56 -4.75
C ALA A 228 -9.41 5.24 -5.16
N GLN A 229 -8.69 4.58 -4.24
CA GLN A 229 -8.14 3.25 -4.49
C GLN A 229 -9.24 2.22 -4.77
N PHE A 230 -10.35 2.29 -4.04
CA PHE A 230 -11.45 1.36 -4.28
C PHE A 230 -12.11 1.60 -5.64
N SER A 231 -12.31 2.88 -6.02
CA SER A 231 -12.81 3.25 -7.36
C SER A 231 -11.89 2.73 -8.47
N GLN A 232 -10.58 2.94 -8.34
CA GLN A 232 -9.59 2.45 -9.31
C GLN A 232 -9.65 0.93 -9.45
N LEU A 233 -9.80 0.21 -8.34
CA LEU A 233 -9.97 -1.24 -8.36
C LEU A 233 -11.27 -1.65 -9.06
N ILE A 234 -12.39 -0.96 -8.81
CA ILE A 234 -13.69 -1.23 -9.46
C ILE A 234 -13.61 -0.98 -10.97
N ASP A 235 -13.03 0.15 -11.37
CA ASP A 235 -12.96 0.59 -12.77
C ASP A 235 -12.10 -0.33 -13.64
N GLN A 236 -11.16 -1.08 -13.05
CA GLN A 236 -10.43 -2.13 -13.77
C GLN A 236 -11.33 -3.26 -14.28
N TYR A 237 -12.49 -3.49 -13.66
CA TYR A 237 -13.37 -4.64 -13.94
C TYR A 237 -14.71 -4.26 -14.59
N ARG A 238 -14.94 -2.97 -14.83
CA ARG A 238 -16.14 -2.46 -15.53
C ARG A 238 -15.95 -2.41 -17.03
#